data_AF-K9VQJ8-F1
#
_entry.id   AF-K9VQJ8-F1
#
_cell.length_a   1.000
_cell.length_b   1.000
_cell.length_c   1.000
_cell.angle_alpha   90.00
_cell.angle_beta   90.00
_cell.angle_gamma   90.00
#
_symmetry.space_group_name_H-M   'P 1'
#
loop_
_entity.id
_entity.type
_entity.pdbx_description
1 polymer ?
#
loop_
_entity_poly.entity_id
_entity_poly.type
_entity_poly.pdbx_seq_one_letter_code
_entity_poly.pdbx_strand_id
1 'polypeptide(L)'
;MPTCRAFPEGIPLIIFVGNIQHTKPLPDQDNTIVYEPAEKPFWLRDPILDFYLGQQPNSQGRAIEEIWSWDYQKLEAIHDYIQWLFPLTEKSYVNTSAPTLNDRAIQAFRTSDELRNRLIQSLKVMLAFYGLECRTEENAEIVIAKSEEYLSRSRKWIERLNHNYLRLTRILTSLTILGLENYALALFNCLDELYNENKEVIGLTTYNYWKNAVNS
;
A
#
# COMPACT_ATOMS: atom_id res chain seq x y z
N MET A 1 -0.90 0.24 49.12
CA MET A 1 -0.43 0.21 47.71
C MET A 1 0.42 1.45 47.50
N PRO A 2 1.61 1.37 46.88
CA PRO A 2 2.42 2.56 46.68
C PRO A 2 1.77 3.44 45.61
N THR A 3 1.34 4.63 46.00
CA THR A 3 0.83 5.68 45.11
C THR A 3 2.01 6.53 44.64
N CYS A 4 2.32 6.48 43.33
CA CYS A 4 3.28 7.38 42.70
C CYS A 4 2.57 8.71 42.36
N ARG A 5 3.04 9.84 42.92
CA ARG A 5 2.48 11.19 42.74
C ARG A 5 2.88 11.88 41.41
N ALA A 6 3.14 11.10 40.35
CA ALA A 6 3.70 11.64 39.10
C ALA A 6 2.67 11.86 37.97
N PHE A 7 1.38 11.56 38.18
CA PHE A 7 0.36 11.67 37.13
C PHE A 7 -0.87 12.48 37.58
N PRO A 8 -1.39 13.41 36.75
CA PRO A 8 -2.70 14.01 36.97
C PRO A 8 -3.80 12.95 36.94
N GLU A 9 -4.80 13.06 37.80
CA GLU A 9 -5.96 12.15 37.80
C GLU A 9 -6.70 12.23 36.45
N GLY A 10 -7.04 11.07 35.86
CA GLY A 10 -7.89 10.97 34.67
C GLY A 10 -7.20 10.59 33.36
N ILE A 11 -5.88 10.45 33.31
CA ILE A 11 -5.16 9.95 32.12
C ILE A 11 -5.01 8.41 32.23
N PRO A 12 -5.50 7.61 31.26
CA PRO A 12 -5.31 6.17 31.30
C PRO A 12 -3.81 5.81 31.19
N LEU A 13 -3.26 5.22 32.24
CA LEU A 13 -1.92 4.64 32.25
C LEU A 13 -1.90 3.40 31.34
N ILE A 14 -1.44 3.56 30.10
CA ILE A 14 -1.03 2.43 29.27
C ILE A 14 0.41 2.10 29.68
N ILE A 15 0.57 1.06 30.49
CA ILE A 15 1.90 0.57 30.88
C ILE A 15 2.52 -0.13 29.66
N PHE A 16 3.52 0.49 29.05
CA PHE A 16 4.33 -0.15 28.01
C PHE A 16 5.32 -1.12 28.66
N VAL A 17 5.24 -2.40 28.32
CA VAL A 17 6.32 -3.36 28.61
C VAL A 17 7.36 -3.20 27.51
N GLY A 18 8.49 -2.57 27.82
CA GLY A 18 9.60 -2.36 26.88
C GLY A 18 10.91 -2.02 27.62
N ASN A 19 12.05 -2.23 26.97
CA ASN A 19 13.35 -1.81 27.49
C ASN A 19 13.42 -0.28 27.46
N ILE A 20 13.30 0.33 28.64
CA ILE A 20 13.44 1.78 28.84
C ILE A 20 14.94 2.11 28.87
N GLN A 21 15.41 3.01 28.00
CA GLN A 21 16.71 3.66 28.19
C GLN A 21 16.49 5.00 28.90
N HIS A 22 17.20 5.23 30.00
CA HIS A 22 17.21 6.53 30.68
C HIS A 22 17.96 7.55 29.83
N THR A 23 17.27 8.53 29.27
CA THR A 23 17.91 9.72 28.70
C THR A 23 18.16 10.75 29.81
N LYS A 24 19.25 11.53 29.69
CA LYS A 24 19.51 12.63 30.63
C LYS A 24 18.42 13.71 30.44
N PRO A 25 17.96 14.37 31.52
CA PRO A 25 17.06 15.52 31.40
C PRO A 25 17.68 16.58 30.48
N LEU A 26 16.84 17.20 29.63
CA LEU A 26 17.25 18.40 28.90
C LEU A 26 17.55 19.51 29.92
N PRO A 27 18.55 20.38 29.67
CA PRO A 27 18.74 21.57 30.48
C PRO A 27 17.43 22.37 30.50
N ASP A 28 17.00 22.80 31.68
CA ASP A 28 15.80 23.61 31.95
C ASP A 28 14.43 22.89 31.96
N GLN A 29 14.37 21.56 32.09
CA GLN A 29 13.12 20.82 32.37
C GLN A 29 13.15 20.08 33.71
N ASP A 30 12.59 20.69 34.75
CA ASP A 30 12.37 20.07 36.07
C ASP A 30 11.23 19.05 36.00
N ASN A 31 11.50 17.81 35.61
CA ASN A 31 10.67 16.60 35.83
C ASN A 31 9.95 15.98 34.61
N THR A 32 10.34 16.26 33.37
CA THR A 32 9.81 15.46 32.23
C THR A 32 10.82 14.37 31.85
N ILE A 33 10.59 13.15 32.32
CA ILE A 33 11.25 11.96 31.76
C ILE A 33 10.50 11.61 30.47
N VAL A 34 11.11 11.89 29.32
CA VAL A 34 10.58 11.44 28.03
C VAL A 34 10.95 9.97 27.87
N TYR A 35 9.94 9.09 27.96
CA TYR A 35 10.10 7.67 27.64
C TYR A 35 9.96 7.49 26.14
N GLU A 36 11.07 7.32 25.44
CA GLU A 36 11.06 6.78 24.08
C GLU A 36 11.28 5.27 24.17
N PRO A 37 10.39 4.42 23.63
CA PRO A 37 10.67 2.99 23.52
C PRO A 37 11.92 2.80 22.66
N ALA A 38 12.96 2.15 23.21
CA ALA A 38 14.19 1.87 22.47
C ALA A 38 13.93 1.05 21.19
N GLU A 39 12.87 0.24 21.20
CA GLU A 39 12.30 -0.44 20.04
C GLU A 39 10.77 -0.50 20.18
N LYS A 40 10.03 -0.39 19.07
CA LYS A 40 8.57 -0.66 19.09
C LYS A 40 8.36 -2.12 19.50
N PRO A 41 7.49 -2.39 20.50
CA PRO A 41 7.18 -3.75 20.91
C PRO A 41 6.73 -4.59 19.70
N PHE A 42 7.05 -5.88 19.70
CA PHE A 42 6.73 -6.77 18.57
C PHE A 42 5.23 -6.79 18.21
N TRP A 43 4.34 -6.73 19.21
CA TRP A 43 2.88 -6.62 19.00
C TRP A 43 2.44 -5.27 18.44
N LEU A 44 3.32 -4.28 18.42
CA LEU A 44 3.10 -2.97 17.81
C LEU A 44 3.68 -2.91 16.39
N ARG A 45 4.41 -3.93 15.93
CA ARG A 45 4.90 -4.00 14.55
C ARG A 45 3.78 -4.47 13.64
N ASP A 46 3.64 -3.78 12.52
CA ASP A 46 2.73 -4.18 11.47
C ASP A 46 3.59 -4.47 10.24
N PRO A 47 3.61 -5.71 9.73
CA PRO A 47 4.54 -6.09 8.67
C PRO A 47 4.31 -5.28 7.38
N ILE A 48 3.07 -4.82 7.13
CA ILE A 48 2.78 -3.98 5.97
C ILE A 48 3.36 -2.59 6.20
N LEU A 49 3.16 -2.00 7.38
CA LEU A 49 3.70 -0.68 7.69
C LEU A 49 5.23 -0.68 7.68
N ASP A 50 5.85 -1.69 8.30
CA ASP A 50 7.31 -1.80 8.35
C ASP A 50 7.89 -2.01 6.93
N PHE A 51 7.23 -2.80 6.08
CA PHE A 51 7.60 -2.97 4.68
C PHE A 51 7.48 -1.66 3.90
N TYR A 52 6.36 -0.96 4.04
CA TYR A 52 6.13 0.29 3.36
C TYR A 52 7.10 1.37 3.79
N LEU A 53 7.43 1.47 5.08
CA LEU A 53 8.41 2.44 5.59
C LEU A 53 9.87 2.07 5.26
N GLY A 54 10.10 0.97 4.52
CA GLY A 54 11.45 0.49 4.18
C GLY A 54 12.23 -0.06 5.39
N GLN A 55 11.55 -0.36 6.48
CA GLN A 55 12.16 -0.81 7.74
C GLN A 55 12.42 -2.32 7.76
N GLN A 56 11.57 -3.10 7.07
CA GLN A 56 11.71 -4.55 6.97
C GLN A 56 11.39 -5.03 5.54
N PRO A 57 12.05 -6.09 5.05
CA PRO A 57 11.70 -6.67 3.76
C PRO A 57 10.41 -7.48 3.83
N ASN A 58 9.89 -7.87 2.65
CA ASN A 58 8.83 -8.85 2.55
C ASN A 58 9.30 -10.26 2.98
N SER A 59 8.38 -11.23 2.98
CA SER A 59 8.65 -12.62 3.42
C SER A 59 9.72 -13.36 2.59
N GLN A 60 10.18 -12.84 1.46
CA GLN A 60 11.30 -13.39 0.69
C GLN A 60 12.56 -12.51 0.77
N GLY A 61 12.63 -11.57 1.71
CA GLY A 61 13.83 -10.74 1.93
C GLY A 61 13.99 -9.55 0.98
N ARG A 62 12.94 -9.15 0.24
CA ARG A 62 13.00 -8.02 -0.70
C ARG A 62 12.46 -6.74 -0.07
N ALA A 63 13.23 -5.66 -0.17
CA ALA A 63 12.78 -4.32 0.23
C ALA A 63 11.80 -3.73 -0.79
N ILE A 64 10.97 -2.77 -0.38
CA ILE A 64 9.99 -2.15 -1.29
C ILE A 64 10.71 -1.36 -2.41
N GLU A 65 11.80 -0.68 -2.09
CA GLU A 65 12.61 0.08 -3.04
C GLU A 65 13.30 -0.84 -4.06
N GLU A 66 13.67 -2.06 -3.66
CA GLU A 66 14.20 -3.06 -4.59
C GLU A 66 13.14 -3.42 -5.64
N ILE A 67 11.90 -3.69 -5.20
CA ILE A 67 10.80 -4.06 -6.09
C ILE A 67 10.47 -2.92 -7.05
N TRP A 68 10.50 -1.67 -6.59
CA TRP A 68 10.31 -0.50 -7.45
C TRP A 68 11.38 -0.34 -8.53
N SER A 69 12.58 -0.90 -8.31
CA SER A 69 13.68 -0.87 -9.28
C SER A 69 13.66 -2.02 -10.29
N TRP A 70 12.73 -2.97 -10.16
CA TRP A 70 12.67 -4.13 -11.04
C TRP A 70 12.26 -3.75 -12.46
N ASP A 71 12.87 -4.44 -13.42
CA ASP A 71 12.42 -4.37 -14.80
C ASP A 71 11.09 -5.11 -15.01
N TYR A 72 10.51 -4.88 -16.19
CA TYR A 72 9.25 -5.47 -16.58
C TYR A 72 9.27 -7.01 -16.67
N GLN A 73 10.41 -7.63 -16.96
CA GLN A 73 10.50 -9.09 -17.03
C GLN A 73 10.42 -9.70 -15.63
N LYS A 74 11.11 -9.09 -14.66
CA LYS A 74 11.09 -9.52 -13.27
C LYS A 74 9.73 -9.28 -12.61
N LEU A 75 9.06 -8.15 -12.91
CA LEU A 75 7.69 -7.87 -12.47
C LEU A 75 6.64 -8.84 -13.06
N GLU A 76 6.87 -9.38 -14.25
CA GLU A 76 6.01 -10.42 -14.82
C GLU A 76 6.31 -11.78 -14.19
N ALA A 77 7.58 -12.16 -14.07
CA ALA A 77 8.00 -13.49 -13.64
C ALA A 77 7.78 -13.79 -12.14
N ILE A 78 7.82 -12.77 -11.28
CA ILE A 78 7.64 -12.91 -9.83
C ILE A 78 6.22 -12.47 -9.48
N HIS A 79 5.45 -13.28 -8.76
CA HIS A 79 4.01 -13.01 -8.57
C HIS A 79 3.64 -12.64 -7.13
N ASP A 80 4.51 -12.91 -6.16
CA ASP A 80 4.21 -12.83 -4.74
C ASP A 80 4.47 -11.44 -4.13
N TYR A 81 5.06 -10.52 -4.90
CA TYR A 81 5.27 -9.13 -4.50
C TYR A 81 3.97 -8.33 -4.53
N ILE A 82 3.03 -8.66 -5.44
CA ILE A 82 1.83 -7.85 -5.66
C ILE A 82 0.96 -7.81 -4.41
N GLN A 83 1.00 -8.85 -3.58
CA GLN A 83 0.27 -8.88 -2.32
C GLN A 83 0.83 -7.94 -1.27
N TRP A 84 2.14 -7.66 -1.32
CA TRP A 84 2.81 -6.71 -0.44
C TRP A 84 2.67 -5.27 -0.96
N LEU A 85 2.77 -5.05 -2.28
CA LEU A 85 2.56 -3.73 -2.87
C LEU A 85 1.10 -3.28 -2.81
N PHE A 86 0.13 -4.19 -2.87
CA PHE A 86 -1.29 -3.82 -2.80
C PHE A 86 -1.99 -4.75 -1.82
N PRO A 87 -1.76 -4.60 -0.51
CA PRO A 87 -2.35 -5.47 0.49
C PRO A 87 -3.87 -5.27 0.58
N LEU A 88 -4.57 -6.34 0.96
CA LEU A 88 -6.03 -6.36 1.15
C LEU A 88 -6.35 -6.84 2.57
N THR A 89 -7.57 -6.62 3.03
CA THR A 89 -8.10 -7.17 4.29
C THR A 89 -8.29 -8.69 4.21
N GLU A 90 -8.64 -9.20 3.04
CA GLU A 90 -8.80 -10.64 2.79
C GLU A 90 -7.46 -11.34 2.55
N LYS A 91 -7.35 -12.57 3.07
CA LYS A 91 -6.19 -13.43 2.83
C LYS A 91 -6.09 -13.77 1.35
N SER A 92 -4.86 -13.75 0.84
CA SER A 92 -4.59 -14.20 -0.53
C SER A 92 -4.65 -15.72 -0.61
N TYR A 93 -5.49 -16.25 -1.49
CA TYR A 93 -5.57 -17.70 -1.78
C TYR A 93 -4.30 -18.26 -2.43
N VAL A 94 -3.53 -17.43 -3.14
CA VAL A 94 -2.32 -17.84 -3.88
C VAL A 94 -1.03 -17.59 -3.12
N ASN A 95 -1.05 -16.72 -2.11
CA ASN A 95 0.09 -16.42 -1.27
C ASN A 95 -0.38 -16.26 0.19
N THR A 96 -0.51 -17.38 0.88
CA THR A 96 -0.96 -17.43 2.29
C THR A 96 0.04 -16.79 3.26
N SER A 97 1.28 -16.55 2.83
CA SER A 97 2.31 -15.89 3.62
C SER A 97 2.24 -14.36 3.58
N ALA A 98 1.48 -13.78 2.65
CA ALA A 98 1.33 -12.34 2.55
C ALA A 98 0.47 -11.82 3.73
N PRO A 99 0.90 -10.74 4.41
CA PRO A 99 0.12 -10.16 5.49
C PRO A 99 -1.17 -9.54 4.96
N THR A 100 -2.20 -9.52 5.81
CA THR A 100 -3.48 -8.85 5.54
C THR A 100 -3.52 -7.50 6.25
N LEU A 101 -4.25 -6.55 5.67
CA LEU A 101 -4.55 -5.28 6.31
C LEU A 101 -5.39 -5.50 7.57
N ASN A 102 -5.05 -4.77 8.63
CA ASN A 102 -5.88 -4.57 9.80
C ASN A 102 -6.28 -3.09 9.90
N ASP A 103 -7.24 -2.76 10.78
CA ASP A 103 -7.77 -1.41 10.93
C ASP A 103 -6.69 -0.37 11.26
N ARG A 104 -5.67 -0.76 12.03
CA ARG A 104 -4.56 0.11 12.39
C ARG A 104 -3.70 0.45 11.17
N ALA A 105 -3.37 -0.53 10.33
CA ALA A 105 -2.64 -0.29 9.09
C ALA A 105 -3.45 0.63 8.17
N ILE A 106 -4.73 0.34 7.98
CA ILE A 106 -5.64 1.16 7.16
C ILE A 106 -5.68 2.60 7.66
N GLN A 107 -5.85 2.81 8.97
CA GLN A 107 -5.86 4.14 9.56
C GLN A 107 -4.52 4.87 9.37
N ALA A 108 -3.39 4.16 9.51
CA ALA A 108 -2.07 4.72 9.28
C ALA A 108 -1.91 5.20 7.83
N PHE A 109 -2.30 4.41 6.83
CA PHE A 109 -2.28 4.85 5.43
C PHE A 109 -3.16 6.08 5.21
N ARG A 110 -4.40 6.07 5.73
CA ARG A 110 -5.34 7.19 5.54
C ARG A 110 -4.89 8.51 6.17
N THR A 111 -3.99 8.47 7.15
CA THR A 111 -3.53 9.65 7.90
C THR A 111 -2.08 10.04 7.63
N SER A 112 -1.32 9.22 6.91
CA SER A 112 0.11 9.45 6.63
C SER A 112 0.35 9.73 5.14
N ASP A 113 0.80 10.95 4.84
CA ASP A 113 1.18 11.31 3.47
C ASP A 113 2.37 10.48 2.97
N GLU A 114 3.31 10.11 3.85
CA GLU A 114 4.43 9.25 3.47
C GLU A 114 3.94 7.89 2.96
N LEU A 115 3.08 7.20 3.72
CA LEU A 115 2.56 5.90 3.33
C LEU A 115 1.75 5.98 2.04
N ARG A 116 0.91 7.02 1.88
CA ARG A 116 0.16 7.26 0.64
C ARG A 116 1.07 7.53 -0.55
N ASN A 117 2.09 8.36 -0.39
CA ASN A 117 3.06 8.64 -1.45
C ASN A 117 3.82 7.39 -1.88
N ARG A 118 4.16 6.51 -0.94
CA ARG A 118 4.78 5.21 -1.25
C ARG A 118 3.81 4.25 -1.96
N LEU A 119 2.53 4.24 -1.60
CA LEU A 119 1.50 3.49 -2.34
C LEU A 119 1.30 4.04 -3.76
N ILE A 120 1.32 5.36 -3.93
CA ILE A 120 1.30 6.02 -5.25
C ILE A 120 2.55 5.62 -6.06
N GLN A 121 3.72 5.51 -5.43
CA GLN A 121 4.93 5.05 -6.11
C GLN A 121 4.78 3.60 -6.59
N SER A 122 4.25 2.71 -5.75
CA SER A 122 3.91 1.33 -6.15
C SER A 122 2.92 1.30 -7.32
N LEU A 123 1.91 2.17 -7.31
CA LEU A 123 0.96 2.34 -8.42
C LEU A 123 1.69 2.76 -9.70
N LYS A 124 2.54 3.79 -9.65
CA LYS A 124 3.30 4.27 -10.82
C LYS A 124 4.17 3.17 -11.45
N VAL A 125 4.83 2.36 -10.63
CA VAL A 125 5.61 1.20 -11.11
C VAL A 125 4.72 0.22 -11.88
N MET A 126 3.55 -0.10 -11.35
CA MET A 126 2.60 -0.99 -12.03
C MET A 126 1.98 -0.36 -13.27
N LEU A 127 1.67 0.94 -13.26
CA LEU A 127 1.18 1.65 -14.44
C LEU A 127 2.20 1.58 -15.58
N ALA A 128 3.47 1.90 -15.30
CA ALA A 128 4.54 1.79 -16.30
C ALA A 128 4.66 0.35 -16.84
N PHE A 129 4.57 -0.65 -15.96
CA PHE A 129 4.51 -2.06 -16.36
C PHE A 129 3.36 -2.35 -17.35
N TYR A 130 2.18 -1.76 -17.16
CA TYR A 130 1.03 -1.88 -18.06
C TYR A 130 1.10 -1.00 -19.31
N GLY A 131 2.10 -0.10 -19.41
CA GLY A 131 2.16 0.94 -20.45
C GLY A 131 1.17 2.06 -20.24
N LEU A 132 0.87 2.35 -18.98
CA LEU A 132 0.04 3.45 -18.53
C LEU A 132 0.91 4.43 -17.74
N GLU A 133 0.39 5.63 -17.52
CA GLU A 133 1.04 6.67 -16.74
C GLU A 133 0.02 7.41 -15.88
N CYS A 134 0.48 7.97 -14.77
CA CYS A 134 -0.30 8.82 -13.89
C CYS A 134 0.27 10.23 -13.91
N ARG A 135 -0.59 11.20 -14.16
CA ARG A 135 -0.29 12.63 -14.08
C ARG A 135 -1.29 13.36 -13.19
N THR A 136 -0.86 14.50 -12.67
CA THR A 136 -1.71 15.43 -11.95
C THR A 136 -1.87 16.66 -12.84
N GLU A 137 -3.11 16.97 -13.21
CA GLU A 137 -3.44 18.13 -14.02
C GLU A 137 -3.39 19.43 -13.17
N GLU A 138 -3.46 20.60 -13.82
CA GLU A 138 -3.36 21.91 -13.15
C GLU A 138 -4.42 22.12 -12.06
N ASN A 139 -5.60 21.53 -12.24
CA ASN A 139 -6.71 21.55 -11.29
C ASN A 139 -6.56 20.54 -10.12
N ALA A 140 -5.39 19.92 -9.96
CA ALA A 140 -5.09 18.83 -9.04
C ALA A 140 -5.87 17.52 -9.28
N GLU A 141 -6.50 17.38 -10.45
CA GLU A 141 -7.14 16.14 -10.86
C GLU A 141 -6.09 15.07 -11.19
N ILE A 142 -6.35 13.85 -10.76
CA ILE A 142 -5.50 12.70 -11.08
C ILE A 142 -6.02 12.07 -12.36
N VAL A 143 -5.15 11.99 -13.37
CA VAL A 143 -5.46 11.37 -14.65
C VAL A 143 -4.52 10.20 -14.88
N ILE A 144 -5.10 9.05 -15.24
CA ILE A 144 -4.36 7.87 -15.68
C ILE A 144 -4.70 7.63 -17.14
N ALA A 145 -3.66 7.48 -17.97
CA ALA A 145 -3.81 7.34 -19.41
C ALA A 145 -2.76 6.38 -20.00
N LYS A 146 -2.92 6.04 -21.28
CA LYS A 146 -1.92 5.30 -22.07
C LYS A 146 -0.63 6.11 -22.16
N SER A 147 0.51 5.51 -21.82
CA SER A 147 1.81 6.12 -22.04
C SER A 147 2.31 5.89 -23.48
N GLU A 148 3.45 6.48 -23.84
CA GLU A 148 4.10 6.23 -25.13
C GLU A 148 4.44 4.74 -25.36
N GLU A 149 4.71 4.00 -24.28
CA GLU A 149 5.03 2.58 -24.36
C GLU A 149 3.78 1.69 -24.52
N TYR A 150 2.56 2.23 -24.38
CA TYR A 150 1.31 1.47 -24.27
C TYR A 150 1.18 0.36 -25.31
N LEU A 151 1.41 0.66 -26.60
CA LEU A 151 1.24 -0.32 -27.68
C LEU A 151 2.17 -1.52 -27.57
N SER A 152 3.35 -1.34 -26.97
CA SER A 152 4.31 -2.43 -26.76
C SER A 152 3.97 -3.24 -25.51
N ARG A 153 3.50 -2.57 -24.45
CA ARG A 153 3.21 -3.16 -23.14
C ARG A 153 1.88 -3.88 -23.12
N SER A 154 0.83 -3.31 -23.70
CA SER A 154 -0.53 -3.85 -23.71
C SER A 154 -0.60 -5.26 -24.30
N ARG A 155 0.23 -5.57 -25.31
CA ARG A 155 0.35 -6.91 -25.91
C ARG A 155 0.79 -8.00 -24.93
N LYS A 156 1.32 -7.65 -23.76
CA LYS A 156 1.75 -8.60 -22.73
C LYS A 156 0.65 -8.96 -21.74
N TRP A 157 -0.40 -8.14 -21.63
CA TRP A 157 -1.41 -8.32 -20.58
C TRP A 157 -2.86 -8.21 -21.05
N ILE A 158 -3.13 -7.56 -22.19
CA ILE A 158 -4.45 -7.58 -22.86
C ILE A 158 -4.53 -8.84 -23.73
N GLU A 159 -4.69 -9.97 -23.05
CA GLU A 159 -4.88 -11.29 -23.66
C GLU A 159 -5.99 -12.03 -22.89
N ARG A 160 -6.61 -13.02 -23.53
CA ARG A 160 -7.64 -13.84 -22.87
C ARG A 160 -7.05 -14.54 -21.66
N LEU A 161 -7.79 -14.54 -20.54
CA LEU A 161 -7.42 -15.22 -19.29
C LEU A 161 -6.09 -14.77 -18.67
N ASN A 162 -5.65 -13.54 -18.96
CA ASN A 162 -4.41 -13.03 -18.40
C ASN A 162 -4.55 -12.73 -16.90
N HIS A 163 -3.61 -13.23 -16.10
CA HIS A 163 -3.62 -13.09 -14.64
C HIS A 163 -3.46 -11.65 -14.15
N ASN A 164 -2.92 -10.75 -14.99
CA ASN A 164 -2.79 -9.33 -14.67
C ASN A 164 -4.14 -8.64 -14.44
N TYR A 165 -5.24 -9.17 -14.97
CA TYR A 165 -6.57 -8.64 -14.70
C TYR A 165 -6.95 -8.72 -13.22
N LEU A 166 -6.56 -9.81 -12.53
CA LEU A 166 -6.77 -9.93 -11.09
C LEU A 166 -5.78 -9.08 -10.29
N ARG A 167 -4.57 -8.83 -10.81
CA ARG A 167 -3.65 -7.84 -10.21
C ARG A 167 -4.25 -6.44 -10.25
N LEU A 168 -4.86 -6.04 -11.38
CA LEU A 168 -5.56 -4.75 -11.51
C LEU A 168 -6.75 -4.64 -10.55
N THR A 169 -7.56 -5.70 -10.39
CA THR A 169 -8.62 -5.73 -9.36
C THR A 169 -8.04 -5.48 -7.98
N ARG A 170 -6.95 -6.17 -7.62
CA ARG A 170 -6.27 -6.00 -6.33
C ARG A 170 -5.74 -4.59 -6.12
N ILE A 171 -5.15 -3.99 -7.15
CA ILE A 171 -4.66 -2.61 -7.13
C ILE A 171 -5.82 -1.66 -6.84
N LEU A 172 -6.91 -1.75 -7.59
CA LEU A 172 -8.11 -0.91 -7.40
C LEU A 172 -8.64 -1.03 -5.96
N THR A 173 -8.88 -2.25 -5.48
CA THR A 173 -9.40 -2.47 -4.12
C THR A 173 -8.45 -1.92 -3.05
N SER A 174 -7.14 -2.13 -3.20
CA SER A 174 -6.15 -1.64 -2.23
C SER A 174 -6.11 -0.11 -2.18
N LEU A 175 -6.13 0.57 -3.34
CA LEU A 175 -6.19 2.03 -3.41
C LEU A 175 -7.44 2.59 -2.72
N THR A 176 -8.61 1.98 -2.96
CA THR A 176 -9.88 2.37 -2.32
C THR A 176 -9.79 2.21 -0.80
N ILE A 177 -9.32 1.05 -0.31
CA ILE A 177 -9.22 0.78 1.14
C ILE A 177 -8.22 1.71 1.84
N LEU A 178 -7.13 2.10 1.17
CA LEU A 178 -6.01 2.82 1.79
C LEU A 178 -6.08 4.35 1.65
N GLY A 179 -7.21 4.90 1.23
CA GLY A 179 -7.44 6.35 1.19
C GLY A 179 -6.89 7.07 -0.04
N LEU A 180 -6.85 6.36 -1.18
CA LEU A 180 -6.49 6.87 -2.50
C LEU A 180 -7.63 6.63 -3.51
N GLU A 181 -8.87 6.85 -3.08
CA GLU A 181 -10.09 6.64 -3.87
C GLU A 181 -10.06 7.43 -5.19
N ASN A 182 -9.47 8.63 -5.19
CA ASN A 182 -9.27 9.43 -6.40
C ASN A 182 -8.34 8.75 -7.42
N TYR A 183 -7.27 8.10 -6.98
CA TYR A 183 -6.39 7.31 -7.85
C TYR A 183 -7.07 6.03 -8.32
N ALA A 184 -7.83 5.37 -7.45
CA ALA A 184 -8.60 4.17 -7.82
C ALA A 184 -9.62 4.49 -8.91
N LEU A 185 -10.35 5.61 -8.78
CA LEU A 185 -11.31 6.07 -9.77
C LEU A 185 -10.64 6.45 -11.09
N ALA A 186 -9.52 7.18 -11.06
CA ALA A 186 -8.75 7.52 -12.26
C ALA A 186 -8.27 6.26 -13.01
N LEU A 187 -7.79 5.25 -12.28
CA LEU A 187 -7.38 3.98 -12.88
C LEU A 187 -8.58 3.25 -13.47
N PHE A 188 -9.70 3.18 -12.75
CA PHE A 188 -10.91 2.53 -13.25
C PHE A 188 -11.44 3.18 -14.52
N ASN A 189 -11.47 4.52 -14.61
CA ASN A 189 -11.90 5.23 -15.81
C ASN A 189 -11.03 4.87 -17.01
N CYS A 190 -9.71 4.81 -16.83
CA CYS A 190 -8.79 4.34 -17.87
C CYS A 190 -9.10 2.88 -18.27
N LEU A 191 -9.32 1.99 -17.30
CA LEU A 191 -9.66 0.59 -17.56
C LEU A 191 -11.02 0.41 -18.25
N ASP A 192 -11.99 1.29 -17.99
CA ASP A 192 -13.29 1.31 -18.67
C ASP A 192 -13.12 1.61 -20.17
N GLU A 193 -12.32 2.62 -20.51
CA GLU A 193 -11.97 2.92 -21.91
C GLU A 193 -11.29 1.71 -22.57
N LEU A 194 -10.30 1.12 -21.90
CA LEU A 194 -9.60 -0.06 -22.41
C LEU A 194 -10.53 -1.27 -22.59
N TYR A 195 -11.50 -1.45 -21.69
CA TYR A 195 -12.52 -2.47 -21.80
C TYR A 195 -13.42 -2.25 -23.01
N ASN A 196 -13.85 -1.02 -23.26
CA ASN A 196 -14.68 -0.69 -24.42
C ASN A 196 -13.95 -0.96 -25.74
N GLU A 197 -12.63 -0.76 -25.78
CA GLU A 197 -11.79 -1.08 -26.94
C GLU A 197 -11.53 -2.59 -27.11
N ASN A 198 -11.50 -3.37 -26.02
CA ASN A 198 -11.02 -4.76 -26.00
C ASN A 198 -12.04 -5.74 -25.38
N LYS A 199 -13.33 -5.44 -25.55
CA LYS A 199 -14.45 -6.08 -24.82
C LYS A 199 -14.44 -7.61 -24.88
N GLU A 200 -14.17 -8.15 -26.07
CA GLU A 200 -14.13 -9.59 -26.35
C GLU A 200 -12.94 -10.31 -25.71
N VAL A 201 -11.83 -9.59 -25.48
CA VAL A 201 -10.59 -10.14 -24.92
C VAL A 201 -10.62 -10.09 -23.40
N ILE A 202 -11.00 -8.94 -22.84
CA ILE A 202 -11.05 -8.71 -21.39
C ILE A 202 -12.23 -9.45 -20.77
N GLY A 203 -13.39 -9.41 -21.42
CA GLY A 203 -14.62 -10.08 -20.97
C GLY A 203 -15.37 -9.33 -19.86
N LEU A 204 -16.69 -9.49 -19.85
CA LEU A 204 -17.58 -8.80 -18.90
C LEU A 204 -17.31 -9.16 -17.43
N THR A 205 -16.96 -10.42 -17.15
CA THR A 205 -16.65 -10.86 -15.78
C THR A 205 -15.49 -10.08 -15.18
N THR A 206 -14.40 -9.93 -15.94
CA THR A 206 -13.22 -9.14 -15.53
C THR A 206 -13.59 -7.69 -15.25
N TYR A 207 -14.32 -7.07 -16.18
CA TYR A 207 -14.77 -5.70 -16.03
C TYR A 207 -15.63 -5.49 -14.77
N ASN A 208 -16.53 -6.43 -14.46
CA ASN A 208 -17.34 -6.37 -13.25
C ASN A 208 -16.49 -6.45 -11.97
N TYR A 209 -15.39 -7.22 -11.96
CA TYR A 209 -14.46 -7.20 -10.83
C TYR A 209 -13.83 -5.82 -10.63
N TRP A 210 -13.39 -5.17 -11.70
CA TRP A 210 -12.82 -3.81 -11.62
C TRP A 210 -13.84 -2.80 -11.15
N LYS A 211 -15.07 -2.86 -11.67
CA LYS A 211 -16.17 -1.97 -11.26
C LYS A 211 -16.53 -2.15 -9.78
N ASN A 212 -16.56 -3.38 -9.28
CA ASN A 212 -16.86 -3.64 -7.88
C ASN A 212 -15.72 -3.15 -6.95
N ALA A 213 -14.47 -3.28 -7.39
CA ALA A 213 -13.29 -2.90 -6.60
C ALA A 213 -13.23 -1.40 -6.23
N VAL A 214 -13.76 -0.52 -7.09
CA VAL A 214 -13.85 0.93 -6.78
C VAL A 214 -15.08 1.32 -5.95
N ASN A 215 -16.00 0.39 -5.71
CA ASN A 215 -17.18 0.59 -4.87
C ASN A 215 -17.09 -0.16 -3.52
N SER A 216 -15.89 -0.65 -3.17
CA SER A 216 -15.62 -1.49 -1.99
C SER A 216 -15.32 -0.68 -0.73
#